data_AF-A0A7Y4AQV5-F1
#
_entry.id   AF-A0A7Y4AQV5-F1
#
_cell.length_a   1.000
_cell.length_b   1.000
_cell.length_c   1.000
_cell.angle_alpha   90.00
_cell.angle_beta   90.00
_cell.angle_gamma   90.00
#
_symmetry.space_group_name_H-M   'P 1'
#
loop_
_entity.id
_entity.type
_entity.pdbx_description
1 polymer ?
#
loop_
_entity_poly.entity_id
_entity_poly.type
_entity_poly.pdbx_seq_one_letter_code
_entity_poly.pdbx_strand_id
1 'polypeptide(L)' 'MKRDTFGICLTKAMLFNNLKATFTHVRAYEKDATSPLDLKVLLSFPQMSGQDLLQTMQGSRQLEWRADHHCASLK' A
#
# COMPACT_ATOMS: atom_id res chain seq x y z
N MET A 1 9.67 -5.90 3.35
CA MET A 1 8.37 -6.07 2.67
C MET A 1 7.84 -7.45 3.03
N LYS A 2 6.71 -7.52 3.73
CA LYS A 2 6.02 -8.79 4.00
C LYS A 2 4.82 -8.90 3.05
N ARG A 3 4.42 -10.11 2.69
CA ARG A 3 3.27 -10.38 1.84
C ARG A 3 2.24 -11.19 2.64
N ASP A 4 0.97 -10.84 2.50
CA ASP A 4 -0.17 -11.61 3.00
C ASP A 4 -1.10 -12.02 1.85
N THR A 5 -2.26 -12.57 2.17
CA THR A 5 -3.28 -12.99 1.19
C THR A 5 -3.82 -11.84 0.34
N PHE A 6 -3.64 -10.59 0.77
CA PHE A 6 -4.11 -9.39 0.07
C PHE A 6 -3.00 -8.68 -0.72
N GLY A 7 -1.74 -9.08 -0.55
CA GLY A 7 -0.60 -8.56 -1.29
C GLY A 7 0.57 -8.13 -0.39
N ILE A 8 1.46 -7.32 -0.94
CA ILE A 8 2.62 -6.77 -0.23
C ILE A 8 2.13 -5.71 0.75
N CYS A 9 2.37 -5.89 2.05
CA CYS A 9 2.07 -4.91 3.08
C CYS A 9 2.92 -3.65 2.90
N LEU A 10 2.27 -2.52 2.64
CA LEU A 10 2.93 -1.24 2.42
C LEU A 10 2.94 -0.44 3.72
N THR A 11 4.13 -0.02 4.15
CA THR A 11 4.32 0.83 5.33
C THR A 11 5.12 2.07 4.95
N LYS A 12 4.93 3.18 5.68
CA LYS A 12 5.67 4.42 5.44
C LYS A 12 7.18 4.18 5.42
N ALA A 13 7.71 3.45 6.41
CA ALA A 13 9.13 3.10 6.49
C ALA A 13 9.63 2.29 5.28
N MET A 14 8.80 1.41 4.72
CA MET A 14 9.15 0.67 3.52
C MET A 14 9.20 1.58 2.29
N LEU A 15 8.21 2.46 2.14
CA LEU A 15 8.14 3.41 1.02
C LEU A 15 9.27 4.43 1.03
N PHE A 16 9.69 4.91 2.21
CA PHE A 16 10.87 5.78 2.35
C PHE A 16 12.14 5.16 1.75
N ASN A 17 12.29 3.84 1.82
CA ASN A 17 13.43 3.14 1.22
C ASN A 17 13.24 2.81 -0.28
N ASN A 18 12.05 3.03 -0.82
CA ASN A 18 11.66 2.63 -2.18
C ASN A 18 10.92 3.76 -2.91
N LEU A 19 11.29 5.02 -2.66
CA LEU A 19 10.59 6.19 -3.19
C LEU A 19 10.47 6.18 -4.72
N LYS A 20 11.52 5.75 -5.41
CA LYS A 20 11.58 5.66 -6.88
C LYS A 20 11.02 4.34 -7.45
N ALA A 21 10.69 3.37 -6.60
CA ALA A 21 10.09 2.13 -7.04
C ALA A 21 8.63 2.35 -7.44
N THR A 22 8.11 1.45 -8.27
CA THR A 22 6.73 1.45 -8.71
C THR A 22 5.98 0.29 -8.06
N PHE A 23 4.80 0.56 -7.52
CA PHE A 23 3.90 -0.44 -6.96
C PHE A 23 2.66 -0.55 -7.83
N THR A 24 2.22 -1.76 -8.16
CA THR A 24 1.03 -1.98 -9.01
C THR A 24 -0.11 -2.63 -8.24
N HIS A 25 -1.34 -2.35 -8.68
CA HIS A 25 -2.59 -2.80 -8.06
C HIS A 25 -2.65 -2.43 -6.58
N VAL A 26 -2.33 -1.17 -6.29
CA VAL A 26 -2.28 -0.64 -4.93
C VAL A 26 -3.69 -0.48 -4.39
N ARG A 27 -3.95 -1.04 -3.22
CA ARG A 27 -5.25 -1.03 -2.56
C ARG A 27 -5.11 -0.52 -1.13
N ALA A 28 -6.08 0.29 -0.69
CA ALA A 28 -6.22 0.72 0.69
C ALA A 28 -7.50 0.14 1.28
N TYR A 29 -7.36 -0.54 2.40
CA TYR A 29 -8.45 -1.22 3.09
C TYR A 29 -8.82 -0.45 4.36
N GLU A 30 -10.11 -0.33 4.62
CA GLU A 30 -10.60 0.14 5.92
C GLU A 30 -10.36 -0.96 6.95
N LYS A 31 -9.76 -0.59 8.08
CA LYS A 31 -9.63 -1.50 9.21
C LYS A 31 -10.92 -1.47 10.00
N ASP A 32 -11.76 -2.46 9.80
CA ASP A 32 -12.94 -2.65 10.64
C ASP A 32 -12.50 -3.23 12.00
N ALA A 33 -12.79 -2.52 13.08
CA ALA A 33 -12.46 -2.95 14.45
C ALA A 33 -13.30 -4.17 14.89
N THR A 34 -14.42 -4.44 14.23
CA THR A 34 -15.36 -5.51 14.55
C THR A 34 -15.16 -6.80 13.75
N SER A 35 -14.55 -6.76 12.56
CA SER A 35 -14.19 -7.96 11.78
C SER A 35 -12.83 -7.80 11.10
N PRO A 36 -11.75 -8.40 11.63
CA PRO A 36 -10.41 -8.32 11.04
C PRO A 36 -10.29 -8.97 9.65
N LEU A 37 -11.25 -9.81 9.28
CA LEU A 37 -11.23 -10.60 8.04
C LEU A 37 -11.97 -9.91 6.89
N ASP A 38 -12.88 -8.99 7.18
CA ASP A 38 -13.69 -8.29 6.18
C ASP A 38 -13.06 -6.93 5.83
N LEU A 39 -11.87 -6.99 5.25
CA LEU A 39 -11.19 -5.79 4.76
C LEU A 39 -11.92 -5.24 3.53
N LYS A 40 -12.61 -4.11 3.70
CA LYS A 40 -13.26 -3.39 2.60
C LYS A 40 -12.26 -2.50 1.86
N VAL A 41 -12.16 -2.66 0.54
CA VAL A 41 -11.36 -1.77 -0.31
C VAL A 41 -12.03 -0.39 -0.36
N LEU A 42 -11.31 0.65 0.06
CA LEU A 42 -11.74 2.05 -0.06
C LEU A 42 -11.09 2.76 -1.23
N LEU A 43 -9.80 2.49 -1.47
CA LEU A 43 -9.05 3.09 -2.57
C LEU A 43 -8.39 1.99 -3.38
N SER A 44 -8.33 2.18 -4.69
CA SER A 44 -7.65 1.29 -5.63
C SER A 44 -6.97 2.12 -6.70
N PHE A 45 -5.68 1.85 -6.91
CA PHE A 45 -4.85 2.52 -7.91
C PHE A 45 -4.15 1.45 -8.76
N PRO A 46 -4.23 1.52 -10.09
CA PRO A 46 -3.52 0.58 -10.95
C PRO A 46 -2.01 0.60 -10.71
N GLN A 47 -1.45 1.78 -10.43
CA GLN A 47 -0.03 1.97 -10.21
C GLN A 47 0.25 3.26 -9.44
N MET A 48 1.25 3.24 -8.56
CA MET A 48 1.79 4.43 -7.89
C MET A 48 3.30 4.31 -7.70
N SER A 49 4.03 5.44 -7.70
CA SER A 49 5.40 5.44 -7.20
C SER A 49 5.43 5.33 -5.68
N GLY A 50 6.56 4.92 -5.11
CA GLY A 50 6.75 4.90 -3.65
C GLY A 50 6.55 6.28 -3.02
N GLN A 51 6.97 7.34 -3.72
CA GLN A 51 6.78 8.73 -3.30
C GLN A 51 5.30 9.14 -3.29
N ASP A 52 4.57 8.90 -4.39
CA ASP A 52 3.15 9.28 -4.49
C ASP A 52 2.31 8.53 -3.46
N LEU A 53 2.64 7.25 -3.25
CA LEU A 53 1.95 6.42 -2.27
C LEU A 53 2.20 6.91 -0.85
N LEU A 54 3.44 7.29 -0.53
CA LEU A 54 3.80 7.84 0.78
C LEU A 54 3.06 9.16 1.06
N GLN A 55 2.95 10.03 0.06
CA GLN A 55 2.18 11.28 0.17
C GLN A 55 0.69 10.98 0.36
N THR A 56 0.15 9.99 -0.35
CA THR A 56 -1.26 9.57 -0.22
C THR A 56 -1.56 8.99 1.17
N MET A 57 -0.59 8.31 1.80
CA MET A 57 -0.68 7.81 3.17
C MET A 57 -0.66 8.91 4.26
N GLN A 58 -0.51 10.18 3.93
CA GLN A 58 -0.45 11.27 4.92
C GLN A 58 -1.83 11.66 5.49
N GLY A 59 -2.93 11.04 5.05
CA GLY A 59 -4.26 11.24 5.60
C GLY A 59 -4.43 10.76 7.06
N SER A 60 -5.46 11.28 7.75
CA SER A 60 -5.80 10.96 9.14
C SER A 60 -6.46 9.58 9.34
N ARG A 61 -6.89 8.92 8.25
CA ARG A 61 -7.57 7.63 8.29
C ARG A 61 -6.56 6.49 8.39
N GLN A 62 -6.72 5.61 9.38
CA GLN A 62 -5.89 4.43 9.54
C GLN A 62 -6.33 3.36 8.52
N LEU A 63 -5.65 3.32 7.38
CA LEU A 63 -5.89 2.34 6.32
C LEU A 63 -4.77 1.31 6.24
N GLU A 64 -5.12 0.10 5.88
CA GLU A 64 -4.15 -0.95 5.55
C GLU A 64 -3.87 -0.93 4.05
N TRP A 65 -2.60 -0.78 3.69
CA TRP A 65 -2.21 -0.65 2.28
C TRP A 65 -1.55 -1.91 1.77
N ARG A 66 -1.91 -2.32 0.54
CA ARG A 66 -1.37 -3.48 -0.17
C ARG A 66 -1.02 -3.14 -1.61
N ALA A 67 -0.07 -3.85 -2.19
CA ALA A 67 0.20 -3.87 -3.63
C ALA A 67 0.40 -5.31 -4.10
N ASP A 68 0.05 -5.65 -5.34
CA ASP A 68 0.32 -6.99 -5.85
C ASP A 68 1.79 -7.17 -6.24
N HIS A 69 2.40 -6.10 -6.76
CA HIS A 69 3.77 -6.11 -7.27
C HIS A 69 4.55 -4.89 -6.82
N HIS A 70 5.85 -5.11 -6.63
CA HIS A 70 6.87 -4.09 -6.42
C HIS A 70 7.88 -4.19 -7.56
N CYS A 71 7.94 -3.15 -8.38
CA CYS A 71 8.88 -3.00 -9.47
C CYS A 71 10.00 -2.08 -9.00
N ALA A 72 11.18 -2.65 -8.75
CA ALA A 72 12.34 -1.86 -8.37
C ALA A 72 12.70 -0.87 -9.49
N SER A 73 13.13 0.33 -9.10
CA SER A 73 13.70 1.27 -10.04
C SER A 73 15.01 0.67 -10.59
N LEU A 74 15.19 0.70 -11.92
CA LEU A 74 16.47 0.37 -12.53
C LEU A 74 17.52 1.35 -11.97
N LYS A 75 18.59 0.80 -11.38
CA LYS A 75 19.72 1.59 -10.89
C LYS A 75 20.51 2.20 -12.03
#